data_AF-A0A838W874-F1
#
_entry.id   AF-A0A838W874-F1
#
_cell.length_a   1.000
_cell.length_b   1.000
_cell.length_c   1.000
_cell.angle_alpha   90.00
_cell.angle_beta   90.00
_cell.angle_gamma   90.00
#
_symmetry.space_group_name_H-M   'P 1'
#
loop_
_entity.id
_entity.type
_entity.pdbx_description
1 polymer ?
#
loop_
_entity_poly.entity_id
_entity_poly.type
_entity_poly.pdbx_seq_one_letter_code
_entity_poly.pdbx_strand_id
1 'polypeptide(L)'
;MARAEDTEIHVEREEHVQDAGSERRERAPAPAPVMDVREEDLEPHAGLRYIARLFKVMAILLILLLIAELIIGVVTEGSTAIPTLLVEATRLVVFAGLLWGLADMALMLIESNHDLRATRILVGRLNGKVAQLTARVESTTGSSAAPPHAHRPLDSGHLPER
;
A
#
# COMPACT_ATOMS: atom_id res chain seq x y z
N MET A 1 33.13 -16.54 -48.96
CA MET A 1 33.09 -18.01 -48.69
C MET A 1 32.94 -18.13 -47.18
N ALA A 2 31.76 -18.39 -46.59
CA ALA A 2 31.09 -19.71 -46.45
C ALA A 2 32.05 -20.77 -45.89
N ARG A 3 31.78 -21.61 -44.88
CA ARG A 3 30.67 -21.95 -43.96
C ARG A 3 31.23 -23.09 -43.05
N ALA A 4 30.53 -23.44 -41.97
CA ALA A 4 30.64 -24.66 -41.11
C ALA A 4 31.48 -24.46 -39.83
N GLU A 5 30.92 -24.51 -38.61
CA GLU A 5 30.14 -25.55 -37.90
C GLU A 5 30.97 -26.77 -37.46
N ASP A 6 30.99 -26.95 -36.14
CA ASP A 6 30.87 -28.21 -35.39
C ASP A 6 32.07 -29.14 -35.07
N THR A 7 32.31 -29.24 -33.76
CA THR A 7 32.31 -30.49 -32.94
C THR A 7 33.59 -31.33 -32.82
N GLU A 8 34.17 -31.38 -31.61
CA GLU A 8 34.35 -32.58 -30.76
C GLU A 8 35.03 -32.16 -29.43
N ILE A 9 34.34 -32.16 -28.29
CA ILE A 9 34.11 -33.30 -27.38
C ILE A 9 35.43 -33.77 -26.71
N HIS A 10 35.64 -33.34 -25.46
CA HIS A 10 36.46 -34.07 -24.50
C HIS A 10 35.54 -34.57 -23.38
N VAL A 11 35.23 -35.86 -23.45
CA VAL A 11 34.54 -36.64 -22.43
C VAL A 11 35.58 -37.05 -21.41
N GLU A 12 35.45 -36.57 -20.17
CA GLU A 12 35.88 -37.36 -19.03
C GLU A 12 34.70 -37.43 -18.05
N ARG A 13 34.14 -38.63 -18.00
CA ARG A 13 33.07 -39.07 -17.12
C ARG A 13 33.72 -40.08 -16.19
N GLU A 14 33.66 -39.82 -14.89
CA GLU A 14 33.54 -40.79 -13.79
C GLU A 14 33.37 -39.94 -12.51
N GLU A 15 32.14 -39.67 -12.09
CA GLU A 15 31.28 -40.48 -11.22
C GLU A 15 31.72 -40.59 -9.75
N HIS A 16 30.76 -40.22 -8.90
CA HIS A 16 30.49 -40.76 -7.57
C HIS A 16 31.39 -40.37 -6.38
N VAL A 17 30.97 -39.32 -5.67
CA VAL A 17 30.76 -39.43 -4.22
C VAL A 17 29.33 -39.00 -3.91
N GLN A 18 28.51 -40.02 -3.65
CA GLN A 18 27.19 -39.94 -3.03
C GLN A 18 27.38 -39.50 -1.58
N ASP A 19 27.01 -38.27 -1.24
CA ASP A 19 26.67 -37.90 0.12
C ASP A 19 25.15 -37.77 0.21
N ALA A 20 24.52 -38.91 0.47
CA ALA A 20 23.14 -38.99 0.89
C ALA A 20 23.08 -38.61 2.37
N GLY A 21 22.87 -37.32 2.65
CA GLY A 21 22.86 -36.80 4.02
C GLY A 21 22.08 -35.51 4.17
N SER A 22 20.88 -35.62 4.73
CA SER A 22 20.01 -34.55 5.24
C SER A 22 19.06 -33.85 4.26
N GLU A 23 18.04 -34.62 3.88
CA GLU A 23 16.67 -34.09 3.75
C GLU A 23 16.21 -33.48 5.09
N ARG A 24 16.66 -32.26 5.40
CA ARG A 24 15.97 -31.38 6.35
C ARG A 24 16.31 -29.92 6.08
N ARG A 25 16.17 -29.52 4.80
CA ARG A 25 15.96 -28.12 4.49
C ARG A 25 14.59 -27.78 5.05
N GLU A 26 14.58 -27.26 6.28
CA GLU A 26 13.45 -26.56 6.88
C GLU A 26 12.74 -25.80 5.75
N ARG A 27 11.50 -26.20 5.45
CA ARG A 27 10.56 -25.35 4.75
C ARG A 27 10.42 -24.12 5.64
N ALA A 28 11.26 -23.13 5.39
CA ALA A 28 11.00 -21.76 5.82
C ALA A 28 9.53 -21.48 5.47
N PRO A 29 8.73 -20.93 6.40
CA PRO A 29 7.35 -20.63 6.12
C PRO A 29 7.32 -19.83 4.83
N ALA A 30 6.61 -20.34 3.83
CA ALA A 30 6.48 -19.70 2.53
C ALA A 30 6.18 -18.22 2.80
N PRO A 31 6.94 -17.27 2.19
CA PRO A 31 6.65 -15.86 2.38
C PRO A 31 5.16 -15.68 2.11
N ALA A 32 4.45 -15.13 3.10
CA ALA A 32 3.01 -14.93 3.05
C ALA A 32 2.67 -14.38 1.65
N PRO A 33 1.65 -14.92 0.96
CA PRO A 33 1.37 -14.57 -0.43
C PRO A 33 1.40 -13.05 -0.50
N VAL A 34 2.41 -12.54 -1.21
CA VAL A 34 2.48 -11.13 -1.54
C VAL A 34 1.21 -10.95 -2.35
N MET A 35 0.17 -10.40 -1.71
CA MET A 35 -1.04 -10.05 -2.41
C MET A 35 -0.58 -9.12 -3.51
N ASP A 36 -0.56 -9.64 -4.72
CA ASP A 36 -0.21 -8.92 -5.93
C ASP A 36 -1.36 -7.96 -6.18
N VAL A 37 -1.29 -6.81 -5.47
CA VAL A 37 -2.25 -5.73 -5.63
C VAL A 37 -1.92 -5.12 -6.97
N ARG A 38 -2.65 -5.60 -7.98
CA ARG A 38 -2.80 -5.03 -9.31
C ARG A 38 -2.56 -3.51 -9.29
N GLU A 39 -1.54 -3.03 -10.00
CA GLU A 39 -1.24 -1.59 -10.08
C GLU A 39 -2.39 -0.78 -10.68
N GLU A 40 -3.26 -1.43 -11.44
CA GLU A 40 -4.55 -0.94 -11.94
C GLU A 40 -5.63 -0.75 -10.85
N ASP A 41 -5.47 -1.33 -9.66
CA ASP A 41 -6.25 -1.05 -8.44
C ASP A 41 -5.57 0.02 -7.55
N LEU A 42 -4.37 0.49 -7.91
CA LEU A 42 -3.71 1.65 -7.31
C LEU A 42 -4.16 2.94 -8.02
N GLU A 43 -5.25 3.50 -7.50
CA GLU A 43 -5.63 4.92 -7.60
C GLU A 43 -6.21 5.44 -8.92
N PRO A 44 -7.54 5.35 -9.11
CA PRO A 44 -8.26 6.34 -9.90
C PRO A 44 -8.44 7.62 -9.06
N HIS A 45 -7.36 8.32 -8.71
CA HIS A 45 -7.43 9.61 -7.98
C HIS A 45 -7.19 10.83 -8.86
N ALA A 46 -6.91 10.62 -10.15
CA ALA A 46 -6.84 11.70 -11.14
C ALA A 46 -8.14 12.52 -11.19
N GLY A 47 -9.31 11.84 -11.07
CA GLY A 47 -10.62 12.51 -11.10
C GLY A 47 -10.83 13.48 -9.93
N LEU A 48 -10.48 13.07 -8.71
CA LEU A 48 -10.67 13.92 -7.52
C LEU A 48 -9.74 15.14 -7.54
N ARG A 49 -8.50 14.96 -8.03
CA ARG A 49 -7.55 16.07 -8.21
C ARG A 49 -8.04 17.06 -9.27
N TYR A 50 -8.79 16.59 -10.27
CA TYR A 50 -9.43 17.44 -11.26
C TYR A 50 -10.53 18.32 -10.65
N ILE A 51 -11.35 17.76 -9.76
CA ILE A 51 -12.40 18.49 -9.05
C ILE A 51 -11.79 19.65 -8.23
N ALA A 52 -10.71 19.41 -7.50
CA ALA A 52 -10.02 20.47 -6.75
C ALA A 52 -9.48 21.58 -7.67
N ARG A 53 -8.93 21.23 -8.84
CA ARG A 53 -8.53 22.22 -9.86
C ARG A 53 -9.73 22.99 -10.41
N LEU A 54 -10.87 22.34 -10.59
CA LEU A 54 -12.11 22.96 -11.05
C LEU A 54 -12.58 24.07 -10.09
N PHE A 55 -12.54 23.82 -8.79
CA PHE A 55 -12.84 24.84 -7.78
C PHE A 55 -11.90 26.04 -7.87
N LYS A 56 -10.60 25.80 -8.12
CA LYS A 56 -9.61 26.86 -8.31
C LYS A 56 -9.89 27.70 -9.57
N VAL A 57 -10.29 27.04 -10.67
CA VAL A 57 -10.73 27.72 -11.90
C VAL A 57 -11.98 28.56 -11.64
N MET A 58 -12.99 28.03 -10.95
CA MET A 58 -14.19 28.79 -10.59
C MET A 58 -13.88 30.00 -9.72
N ALA A 59 -12.97 29.87 -8.74
CA ALA A 59 -12.51 31.00 -7.94
C ALA A 59 -11.87 32.10 -8.79
N ILE A 60 -11.02 31.73 -9.76
CA ILE A 60 -10.42 32.66 -10.72
C ILE A 60 -11.51 33.31 -11.58
N LEU A 61 -12.46 32.54 -12.09
CA LEU A 61 -13.58 33.07 -12.86
C LEU A 61 -14.42 34.06 -12.06
N LEU A 62 -14.65 33.82 -10.76
CA LEU A 62 -15.36 34.78 -9.89
C LEU A 62 -14.59 36.09 -9.71
N ILE A 63 -13.25 36.03 -9.61
CA ILE A 63 -12.44 37.25 -9.55
C ILE A 63 -12.50 38.00 -10.88
N LEU A 64 -12.47 37.29 -12.01
CA LEU A 64 -12.65 37.92 -13.32
C LEU A 64 -14.04 38.54 -13.47
N LEU A 65 -15.09 37.86 -13.00
CA LEU A 65 -16.45 38.40 -12.95
C LEU A 65 -16.52 39.64 -12.06
N LEU A 66 -15.90 39.62 -10.88
CA LEU A 66 -15.84 40.76 -9.97
C LEU A 66 -15.24 41.99 -10.66
N ILE A 67 -14.14 41.81 -11.40
CA ILE A 67 -13.52 42.92 -12.15
C ILE A 67 -14.46 43.42 -13.24
N ALA A 68 -15.13 42.52 -13.97
CA ALA A 68 -16.09 42.89 -15.00
C ALA A 68 -17.28 43.67 -14.42
N GLU A 69 -17.88 43.18 -13.33
CA GLU A 69 -18.99 43.81 -12.61
C GLU A 69 -18.59 45.22 -12.15
N LEU A 70 -17.39 45.38 -11.60
CA LEU A 70 -16.88 46.65 -11.14
C LEU A 70 -16.74 47.66 -12.29
N ILE A 71 -16.21 47.23 -13.45
CA ILE A 71 -16.08 48.09 -14.62
C ILE A 71 -17.46 48.47 -15.16
N ILE A 72 -18.35 47.49 -15.33
CA ILE A 72 -19.70 47.71 -15.86
C ILE A 72 -20.47 48.68 -14.95
N GLY A 73 -20.53 48.41 -13.64
CA GLY A 73 -21.28 49.26 -12.71
C GLY A 73 -20.76 50.69 -12.62
N VAL A 74 -19.43 50.89 -12.69
CA VAL A 74 -18.85 52.24 -12.74
C VAL A 74 -19.19 52.95 -14.06
N VAL A 75 -19.19 52.23 -15.19
CA VAL A 75 -19.49 52.82 -16.50
C VAL A 75 -20.98 53.16 -16.67
N THR A 76 -21.89 52.34 -16.14
CA THR A 76 -23.34 52.50 -16.34
C THR A 76 -23.97 53.48 -15.35
N GLU A 77 -23.58 53.41 -14.09
CA GLU A 77 -24.23 54.11 -12.98
C GLU A 77 -23.32 55.10 -12.26
N GLY A 78 -22.00 54.99 -12.43
CA GLY A 78 -21.04 55.93 -11.86
C GLY A 78 -21.05 55.92 -10.32
N SER A 79 -21.23 57.09 -9.70
CA SER A 79 -21.12 57.24 -8.24
C SER A 79 -22.31 56.68 -7.46
N THR A 80 -23.47 56.47 -8.11
CA THR A 80 -24.65 55.89 -7.44
C THR A 80 -24.50 54.40 -7.19
N ALA A 81 -23.63 53.71 -7.94
CA ALA A 81 -23.37 52.28 -7.81
C ALA A 81 -22.36 51.92 -6.71
N ILE A 82 -21.64 52.90 -6.13
CA ILE A 82 -20.60 52.64 -5.11
C ILE A 82 -21.12 51.77 -3.93
N PRO A 83 -22.27 52.09 -3.28
CA PRO A 83 -22.73 51.29 -2.15
C PRO A 83 -23.16 49.88 -2.54
N THR A 84 -23.78 49.70 -3.72
CA THR A 84 -24.23 48.38 -4.20
C THR A 84 -23.05 47.52 -4.63
N LEU A 85 -22.12 48.08 -5.41
CA LEU A 85 -20.90 47.42 -5.86
C LEU A 85 -20.03 46.96 -4.68
N LEU A 86 -19.96 47.71 -3.58
CA LEU A 86 -19.22 47.30 -2.40
C LEU A 86 -19.79 46.04 -1.75
N VAL A 87 -21.11 45.95 -1.63
CA VAL A 87 -21.79 44.78 -1.05
C VAL A 87 -21.61 43.56 -1.93
N GLU A 88 -21.82 43.73 -3.24
CA GLU A 88 -21.67 42.65 -4.21
C GLU A 88 -20.21 42.20 -4.35
N ALA A 89 -19.27 43.14 -4.38
CA ALA A 89 -17.84 42.85 -4.40
C ALA A 89 -17.42 42.06 -3.16
N THR A 90 -17.86 42.46 -1.97
CA THR A 90 -17.54 41.73 -0.74
C THR A 90 -18.06 40.30 -0.81
N ARG A 91 -19.28 40.11 -1.30
CA ARG A 91 -19.87 38.77 -1.48
C ARG A 91 -19.05 37.91 -2.44
N LEU A 92 -18.68 38.46 -3.60
CA LEU A 92 -17.86 37.76 -4.60
C LEU A 92 -16.46 37.43 -4.08
N VAL A 93 -15.80 38.35 -3.37
CA VAL A 93 -14.49 38.12 -2.74
C VAL A 93 -14.57 36.99 -1.72
N VAL A 94 -15.60 36.98 -0.86
CA VAL A 94 -15.81 35.90 0.12
C VAL A 94 -16.03 34.57 -0.58
N PHE A 95 -16.86 34.50 -1.62
CA PHE A 95 -17.07 33.26 -2.36
C PHE A 95 -15.81 32.78 -3.08
N ALA A 96 -15.06 33.68 -3.71
CA ALA A 96 -13.81 33.35 -4.39
C ALA A 96 -12.77 32.81 -3.39
N GLY A 97 -12.61 33.48 -2.24
CA GLY A 97 -11.71 33.04 -1.17
C GLY A 97 -12.12 31.68 -0.59
N LEU A 98 -13.43 31.47 -0.38
CA LEU A 98 -13.95 30.19 0.10
C LEU A 98 -13.70 29.06 -0.90
N LEU A 99 -13.94 29.28 -2.20
CA LEU A 99 -13.66 28.29 -3.24
C LEU A 99 -12.15 28.00 -3.35
N TRP A 100 -11.31 29.02 -3.20
CA TRP A 100 -9.85 28.84 -3.21
C TRP A 100 -9.38 28.01 -2.01
N GLY A 101 -9.87 28.34 -0.82
CA GLY A 101 -9.57 27.60 0.41
C GLY A 101 -10.07 26.16 0.35
N LEU A 102 -11.29 25.93 -0.15
CA LEU A 102 -11.83 24.57 -0.34
C LEU A 102 -11.03 23.76 -1.36
N ALA A 103 -10.54 24.39 -2.44
CA ALA A 103 -9.67 23.73 -3.39
C ALA A 103 -8.34 23.29 -2.74
N ASP A 104 -7.75 24.15 -1.91
CA ASP A 104 -6.52 23.84 -1.19
C ASP A 104 -6.72 22.73 -0.16
N MET A 105 -7.80 22.82 0.63
CA MET A 105 -8.21 21.75 1.55
C MET A 105 -8.46 20.43 0.84
N ALA A 106 -9.15 20.43 -0.31
CA ALA A 106 -9.40 19.22 -1.07
C ALA A 106 -8.10 18.55 -1.54
N LEU A 107 -7.09 19.33 -1.96
CA LEU A 107 -5.78 18.80 -2.33
C LEU A 107 -5.07 18.17 -1.13
N MET A 108 -5.10 18.82 0.03
CA MET A 108 -4.51 18.27 1.26
C MET A 108 -5.22 16.99 1.72
N LEU A 109 -6.55 16.93 1.64
CA LEU A 109 -7.31 15.73 2.00
C LEU A 109 -6.98 14.53 1.10
N ILE A 110 -6.69 14.77 -0.18
CA ILE A 110 -6.26 13.71 -1.11
C ILE A 110 -4.93 13.12 -0.64
N GLU A 111 -3.97 13.96 -0.27
CA GLU A 111 -2.66 13.51 0.22
C GLU A 111 -2.78 12.75 1.56
N SER A 112 -3.65 13.23 2.47
CA SER A 112 -3.93 12.54 3.73
C SER A 112 -4.55 11.14 3.55
N ASN A 113 -5.34 10.92 2.49
CA ASN A 113 -5.95 9.61 2.24
C ASN A 113 -4.88 8.52 1.98
N HIS A 114 -3.77 8.88 1.34
CA HIS A 114 -2.65 7.98 1.12
C HIS A 114 -2.00 7.55 2.45
N ASP A 115 -1.84 8.47 3.40
CA ASP A 115 -1.30 8.17 4.74
C ASP A 115 -2.23 7.24 5.54
N LEU A 116 -3.54 7.39 5.37
CA LEU A 116 -4.52 6.48 5.97
C LEU A 116 -4.43 5.06 5.37
N ARG A 117 -4.17 4.95 4.06
CA ARG A 117 -3.92 3.66 3.41
C ARG A 117 -2.63 3.02 3.93
N ALA A 118 -1.55 3.78 4.03
CA ALA A 118 -0.30 3.32 4.59
C ALA A 118 -0.47 2.83 6.04
N THR A 119 -1.24 3.56 6.84
CA THR A 119 -1.59 3.19 8.22
C THR A 119 -2.38 1.89 8.25
N ARG A 120 -3.38 1.69 7.38
CA ARG A 120 -4.16 0.45 7.31
C ARG A 120 -3.27 -0.75 6.98
N ILE A 121 -2.33 -0.61 6.05
CA ILE A 121 -1.38 -1.66 5.68
C ILE A 121 -0.47 -1.99 6.86
N LEU A 122 0.05 -0.96 7.56
CA LEU A 122 0.92 -1.14 8.72
C LEU A 122 0.21 -1.87 9.86
N VAL A 123 -1.03 -1.46 10.18
CA VAL A 123 -1.86 -2.11 11.21
C VAL A 123 -2.15 -3.56 10.84
N GLY A 124 -2.46 -3.84 9.57
CA GLY A 124 -2.64 -5.22 9.09
C GLY A 124 -1.39 -6.08 9.30
N ARG A 125 -0.20 -5.56 8.97
CA ARG A 125 1.08 -6.24 9.21
C ARG A 125 1.37 -6.45 10.69
N LEU A 126 1.07 -5.46 11.54
CA LEU A 126 1.27 -5.55 12.99
C LEU A 126 0.38 -6.64 13.60
N ASN A 127 -0.91 -6.65 13.25
CA ASN A 127 -1.85 -7.70 13.71
C ASN A 127 -1.40 -9.09 13.29
N GLY A 128 -0.89 -9.25 12.06
CA GLY A 128 -0.34 -10.52 11.59
C GLY A 128 0.85 -11.01 12.43
N LYS A 129 1.79 -10.12 12.78
CA LYS A 129 2.93 -10.45 13.65
C LYS A 129 2.49 -10.80 15.07
N VAL A 130 1.54 -10.05 15.63
CA VAL A 130 0.98 -10.33 16.95
C VAL A 130 0.30 -11.70 16.97
N ALA A 131 -0.52 -12.02 15.97
CA ALA A 131 -1.16 -13.33 15.85
C ALA A 131 -0.14 -14.48 15.75
N GLN A 132 0.94 -14.30 14.98
CA GLN A 132 2.03 -15.30 14.90
C GLN A 132 2.77 -15.45 16.23
N LEU A 133 3.02 -14.36 16.96
CA LEU A 133 3.64 -14.41 18.28
C LEU A 133 2.74 -15.14 19.28
N THR A 134 1.43 -14.84 19.30
CA THR A 134 0.47 -15.54 20.15
C THR A 134 0.45 -17.04 19.85
N ALA A 135 0.40 -17.44 18.58
CA ALA A 135 0.45 -18.86 18.18
C ALA A 135 1.79 -19.53 18.54
N ARG A 136 2.90 -18.80 18.48
CA ARG A 136 4.22 -19.30 18.91
C ARG A 136 4.31 -19.50 20.43
N VAL A 137 3.75 -18.57 21.21
CA VAL A 137 3.69 -18.71 22.67
C VAL A 137 2.82 -19.90 23.07
N GLU A 138 1.68 -20.09 22.40
CA GLU A 138 0.78 -21.20 22.67
C GLU A 138 1.41 -22.56 22.34
N SER A 139 2.13 -22.66 21.22
CA SER A 139 2.90 -23.87 20.88
C SER A 139 4.08 -24.14 21.82
N THR A 140 4.75 -23.11 22.34
CA THR A 140 5.81 -23.26 23.35
C THR A 140 5.24 -23.77 24.68
N THR A 141 4.04 -23.33 25.05
CA THR A 141 3.34 -23.75 26.26
C THR A 141 2.81 -25.19 26.13
N GLY A 142 2.29 -25.56 24.95
CA GLY A 142 1.84 -26.93 24.66
C GLY A 142 2.99 -27.94 24.55
N SER A 143 4.20 -27.51 24.12
CA SER A 143 5.38 -28.39 24.05
C SER A 143 5.98 -28.74 25.41
N SER A 144 5.58 -28.06 26.50
CA SER A 144 6.03 -28.38 27.88
C SER A 144 5.22 -29.49 28.54
N ALA A 145 4.23 -30.08 27.86
CA ALA A 145 3.39 -31.18 28.35
C ALA A 145 3.69 -32.53 27.67
N ALA A 146 4.95 -32.79 27.29
CA ALA A 146 5.37 -34.13 26.88
C ALA A 146 5.61 -35.00 28.14
N PRO A 147 4.94 -36.16 28.28
CA PRO A 147 5.10 -37.01 29.46
C PRO A 147 6.51 -37.61 29.54
N PRO A 148 7.11 -37.70 30.74
CA PRO A 148 8.38 -38.40 30.91
C PRO A 148 8.16 -39.90 30.72
N HIS A 149 8.85 -40.46 29.72
CA HIS A 149 9.28 -41.86 29.60
C HIS A 149 8.29 -42.93 30.07
N ALA A 150 7.49 -43.44 29.13
CA ALA A 150 6.87 -44.75 29.26
C ALA A 150 7.95 -45.81 29.49
N HIS A 151 7.83 -46.55 30.59
CA HIS A 151 8.68 -47.68 30.93
C HIS A 151 8.71 -48.71 29.78
N ARG A 152 9.91 -48.97 29.27
CA ARG A 152 10.23 -50.11 28.41
C ARG A 152 10.04 -51.40 29.23
N PRO A 153 9.14 -52.32 28.88
CA PRO A 153 9.08 -53.61 29.56
C PRO A 153 10.36 -54.39 29.25
N LEU A 154 10.98 -54.92 30.30
CA LEU A 154 12.15 -55.79 30.24
C LEU A 154 11.78 -57.07 29.48
N ASP A 155 12.38 -57.24 28.30
CA ASP A 155 12.41 -58.50 27.56
C ASP A 155 13.33 -59.48 28.33
N SER A 156 12.74 -60.30 29.18
CA SER A 156 13.44 -61.37 29.89
C SER A 156 13.63 -62.56 28.97
N GLY A 157 14.75 -62.54 28.25
CA GLY A 157 15.62 -63.68 27.95
C GLY A 157 14.95 -65.02 27.62
N HIS A 158 14.79 -65.27 26.32
CA HIS A 158 14.67 -66.60 25.75
C HIS A 158 16.00 -67.38 25.98
N LEU A 159 15.94 -68.50 26.71
CA LEU A 159 17.06 -69.43 26.90
C LEU A 159 17.26 -70.28 25.63
N PRO A 160 18.51 -70.61 25.24
CA PRO A 160 18.77 -71.55 24.16
C PRO A 160 18.63 -73.01 24.66
N GLU A 161 17.71 -73.77 24.06
CA GLU A 161 17.71 -75.24 24.21
C GLU A 161 18.87 -75.86 23.43
N ARG A 162 19.51 -76.84 24.07
CA ARG A 162 20.54 -77.73 23.52
C ARG A 162 19.91 -78.95 22.87
#